data_AF-A0A851G5A9-F1
#
_entry.id   AF-A0A851G5A9-F1
#
_cell.length_a   1.000
_cell.length_b   1.000
_cell.length_c   1.000
_cell.angle_alpha   90.00
_cell.angle_beta   90.00
_cell.angle_gamma   90.00
#
_symmetry.space_group_name_H-M   'P 1'
#
loop_
_entity.id
_entity.type
_entity.pdbx_description
1 polymer ?
#
loop_
_entity_poly.entity_id
_entity_poly.type
_entity_poly.pdbx_seq_one_letter_code
_entity_poly.pdbx_strand_id
1 'polypeptide(L)'
;MSNEAMKMALAKQLTIALQNLGAPVELLCIVGSYGDTQIDSDVLEMLEQYNSNGSCIHSLILSVEDTPQTRRERISLVEGGSA
;
A
#
# COMPACT_ATOMS: atom_id res chain seq x y z
N MET A 1 9.23 -22.27 -22.81
CA MET A 1 9.14 -21.15 -21.84
C MET A 1 8.57 -21.72 -20.56
N SER A 2 9.15 -21.43 -19.38
CA SER A 2 8.55 -21.88 -18.12
C SER A 2 7.28 -21.11 -17.82
N ASN A 3 6.41 -21.67 -16.97
CA ASN A 3 5.18 -21.02 -16.56
C ASN A 3 5.47 -19.65 -15.90
N GLU A 4 6.47 -19.60 -15.03
CA GLU A 4 6.93 -18.37 -14.37
C GLU A 4 7.42 -17.31 -15.36
N ALA A 5 8.23 -17.69 -16.35
CA ALA A 5 8.67 -16.74 -17.38
C ALA A 5 7.48 -16.17 -18.16
N MET A 6 6.45 -16.99 -18.43
CA MET A 6 5.24 -16.56 -19.12
C MET A 6 4.43 -15.58 -18.27
N LYS A 7 4.25 -15.85 -16.98
CA LYS A 7 3.56 -14.93 -16.06
C LYS A 7 4.30 -13.60 -15.94
N MET A 8 5.63 -13.60 -15.82
CA MET A 8 6.42 -12.36 -15.82
C MET A 8 6.25 -11.56 -17.13
N ALA A 9 6.25 -12.24 -18.28
CA ALA A 9 6.01 -11.59 -19.56
C ALA A 9 4.60 -10.97 -19.65
N LEU A 10 3.59 -11.68 -19.15
CA LEU A 10 2.22 -11.18 -19.06
C LEU A 10 2.12 -9.97 -18.13
N ALA A 11 2.69 -10.03 -16.93
CA ALA A 11 2.69 -8.91 -15.98
C ALA A 11 3.32 -7.66 -16.61
N LYS A 12 4.47 -7.80 -17.27
CA LYS A 12 5.12 -6.69 -17.98
C LYS A 12 4.23 -6.10 -19.08
N GLN A 13 3.56 -6.92 -19.87
CA GLN A 13 2.65 -6.42 -20.91
C GLN A 13 1.40 -5.76 -20.32
N LEU A 14 0.86 -6.30 -19.22
CA LEU A 14 -0.26 -5.71 -18.50
C LEU A 14 0.09 -4.35 -17.91
N THR A 15 1.27 -4.19 -17.28
CA THR A 15 1.74 -2.90 -16.78
C THR A 15 1.79 -1.85 -17.91
N ILE A 16 2.32 -2.21 -19.08
CA ILE A 16 2.38 -1.31 -20.24
C ILE A 16 0.96 -0.95 -20.72
N ALA A 17 0.08 -1.95 -20.86
CA ALA A 17 -1.29 -1.72 -21.32
C ALA A 17 -2.07 -0.80 -20.36
N LEU A 18 -1.97 -1.05 -19.06
CA LEU A 18 -2.59 -0.23 -18.02
C LEU A 18 -2.03 1.20 -18.02
N GLN A 19 -0.72 1.36 -18.17
CA GLN A 19 -0.09 2.67 -18.27
C GLN A 19 -0.63 3.45 -19.47
N ASN A 20 -0.76 2.81 -20.64
CA ASN A 20 -1.31 3.44 -21.84
C ASN A 20 -2.80 3.82 -21.70
N LEU A 21 -3.54 3.11 -20.85
CA LEU A 21 -4.93 3.44 -20.51
C LEU A 21 -5.04 4.53 -19.44
N GLY A 22 -3.92 5.03 -18.90
CA GLY A 22 -3.92 6.01 -17.82
C GLY A 22 -4.38 5.44 -16.47
N ALA A 23 -4.15 4.15 -16.24
CA ALA A 23 -4.45 3.53 -14.95
C ALA A 23 -3.71 4.25 -13.80
N PRO A 24 -4.32 4.32 -12.62
CA PRO A 24 -3.70 4.96 -11.47
C PRO A 24 -2.42 4.25 -11.04
N VAL A 25 -1.49 5.01 -10.47
CA VAL A 25 -0.16 4.53 -10.06
C VAL A 25 -0.23 3.30 -9.16
N GLU A 26 -1.23 3.24 -8.29
CA GLU A 26 -1.46 2.11 -7.39
C GLU A 26 -1.65 0.80 -8.16
N LEU A 27 -2.51 0.80 -9.18
CA LEU A 27 -2.74 -0.38 -10.02
C LEU A 27 -1.51 -0.76 -10.84
N LEU A 28 -0.74 0.23 -11.29
CA LEU A 28 0.54 0.01 -11.97
C LEU A 28 1.58 -0.62 -11.03
N CYS A 29 1.62 -0.20 -9.77
CA CYS A 29 2.50 -0.75 -8.75
C CYS A 29 2.15 -2.20 -8.38
N ILE A 30 0.86 -2.53 -8.27
CA ILE A 30 0.41 -3.91 -7.98
C ILE A 30 0.93 -4.86 -9.07
N VAL A 31 0.63 -4.58 -10.34
CA VAL A 31 0.99 -5.49 -11.44
C VAL A 31 2.47 -5.43 -11.78
N GLY A 32 3.10 -4.26 -11.68
CA GLY A 32 4.51 -4.05 -12.04
C GLY A 32 5.51 -4.68 -11.08
N SER A 33 5.10 -4.99 -9.84
CA SER A 33 5.98 -5.59 -8.82
C SER A 33 5.99 -7.12 -8.86
N TYR A 34 5.19 -7.73 -9.75
CA TYR A 34 5.06 -9.18 -9.87
C TYR A 34 6.37 -9.85 -10.29
N GLY A 35 6.85 -10.79 -9.47
CA GLY A 35 8.09 -11.53 -9.69
C GLY A 35 9.36 -10.77 -9.30
N ASP A 36 9.25 -9.52 -8.82
CA ASP A 36 10.36 -8.75 -8.21
C ASP A 36 10.22 -8.75 -6.69
N THR A 37 9.14 -8.15 -6.17
CA THR A 37 8.88 -8.06 -4.72
C THR A 37 7.57 -8.74 -4.29
N GLN A 38 6.73 -9.18 -5.23
CA GLN A 38 5.44 -9.80 -4.96
C GLN A 38 5.30 -11.14 -5.69
N ILE A 39 4.67 -12.12 -5.03
CA ILE A 39 4.31 -13.42 -5.61
C ILE A 39 2.84 -13.45 -6.08
N ASP A 40 2.42 -14.55 -6.71
CA ASP A 40 1.06 -14.74 -7.25
C ASP A 40 -0.06 -14.38 -6.26
N SER A 41 0.05 -14.84 -5.01
CA SER A 41 -0.97 -14.60 -3.99
C SER A 41 -1.06 -13.13 -3.60
N ASP A 42 0.07 -12.44 -3.48
CA ASP A 42 0.12 -11.04 -3.04
C ASP A 42 -0.53 -10.14 -4.10
N VAL A 43 -0.18 -10.36 -5.37
CA VAL A 43 -0.75 -9.59 -6.49
C VAL A 43 -2.24 -9.86 -6.61
N LEU A 44 -2.68 -11.11 -6.44
CA LEU A 44 -4.11 -11.45 -6.47
C LEU A 44 -4.87 -10.75 -5.35
N GLU A 45 -4.39 -10.84 -4.12
CA GLU A 45 -5.02 -10.21 -2.95
C GLU A 45 -5.11 -8.68 -3.15
N MET A 46 -4.04 -8.03 -3.58
CA MET A 46 -4.00 -6.59 -3.80
C MET A 46 -4.96 -6.15 -4.91
N LEU A 47 -5.09 -6.94 -5.99
CA LEU A 47 -6.08 -6.69 -7.05
C LEU A 47 -7.52 -6.86 -6.53
N GLU A 48 -7.79 -7.88 -5.73
CA GLU A 48 -9.11 -8.11 -5.12
C GLU A 48 -9.51 -6.96 -4.19
N GLN A 49 -8.56 -6.48 -3.36
CA GLN A 49 -8.77 -5.32 -2.50
C GLN A 49 -9.02 -4.04 -3.32
N TYR A 50 -8.19 -3.79 -4.34
CA TYR A 50 -8.36 -2.64 -5.23
C TYR A 50 -9.72 -2.68 -5.95
N ASN A 51 -10.14 -3.84 -6.46
CA ASN A 51 -11.43 -4.00 -7.12
C ASN A 51 -12.62 -3.78 -6.17
N SER A 52 -12.46 -4.15 -4.89
CA SER A 52 -13.52 -4.00 -3.88
C SER A 52 -13.63 -2.58 -3.34
N ASN A 53 -12.50 -1.90 -3.14
CA ASN A 53 -12.44 -0.62 -2.42
C ASN A 53 -12.08 0.58 -3.30
N GLY A 54 -11.65 0.35 -4.55
CA GLY A 54 -11.04 1.36 -5.42
C GLY A 54 -9.58 1.69 -5.05
N SER A 55 -9.03 1.05 -4.02
CA SER A 55 -7.65 1.19 -3.54
C SER A 55 -7.26 -0.07 -2.74
N CYS A 56 -6.00 -0.48 -2.80
CA CYS A 56 -5.44 -1.53 -1.95
C CYS A 56 -4.89 -0.98 -0.63
N ILE A 57 -4.81 0.35 -0.45
CA ILE A 57 -4.43 0.98 0.82
C ILE A 57 -5.70 1.28 1.62
N HIS A 58 -6.02 0.43 2.60
CA HIS A 58 -7.24 0.57 3.40
C HIS A 58 -7.26 1.79 4.34
N SER A 59 -6.10 2.30 4.74
CA SER A 59 -5.89 3.57 5.45
C SER A 59 -4.41 3.67 5.77
N LEU A 60 -3.77 4.81 5.55
CA LEU A 60 -2.51 5.08 6.23
C LEU A 60 -2.85 5.22 7.72
N ILE A 61 -2.56 4.19 8.52
CA ILE A 61 -2.49 4.37 9.97
C ILE A 61 -1.26 5.24 10.23
N LEU A 62 -1.41 6.55 10.08
CA LEU A 62 -0.55 7.50 10.73
C LEU A 62 -0.82 7.30 12.23
N SER A 63 0.08 6.62 12.93
CA SER A 63 0.10 6.68 14.39
C SER A 63 0.10 8.15 14.77
N VAL A 64 -1.03 8.65 15.28
CA VAL A 64 -1.17 10.02 15.77
C VAL A 64 -0.47 10.09 17.12
N GLU A 65 0.86 10.01 17.12
CA GLU A 65 1.65 10.19 18.33
C GLU A 65 2.87 11.05 18.00
N ASP A 66 2.68 12.37 18.05
CA ASP A 66 3.34 13.27 19.00
C ASP A 66 3.14 14.72 18.49
N THR A 67 1.90 15.25 18.61
CA THR A 67 1.71 16.68 18.35
C THR A 67 2.20 17.49 19.55
N PRO A 68 2.73 18.71 19.36
CA PRO A 68 3.16 19.56 20.48
C PRO A 68 2.08 19.82 21.53
N GLN A 69 0.80 19.75 21.14
CA GLN A 69 -0.36 19.86 22.03
C GLN A 69 -0.51 18.62 22.93
N THR A 70 -0.42 17.41 22.36
CA THR A 70 -0.49 16.16 23.14
C THR A 70 0.70 16.04 24.11
N ARG A 71 1.87 16.57 23.73
CA ARG A 71 3.04 16.64 24.62
C ARG A 71 2.83 17.61 25.80
N ARG A 72 2.22 18.77 25.58
CA ARG A 72 1.94 19.75 26.66
C ARG A 72 0.93 19.23 27.68
N GLU A 73 -0.11 18.51 27.25
CA GLU A 73 -1.11 17.93 28.15
C GLU A 73 -0.52 16.81 29.04
N ARG A 74 0.42 16.00 28.51
CA ARG A 74 1.12 14.99 29.32
C ARG A 74 2.03 15.60 30.39
N ILE A 75 2.59 16.80 30.16
CA ILE A 75 3.45 17.50 31.13
C ILE A 75 2.62 18.15 32.25
N SER A 76 1.47 18.76 31.94
CA SER A 76 0.62 19.38 32.96
C SER A 76 -0.03 18.37 33.92
N LEU A 77 -0.27 17.14 33.46
CA LEU A 77 -0.75 16.03 34.31
C LEU A 77 0.30 15.50 35.30
N VAL A 78 1.60 15.66 35.00
CA VAL A 78 2.70 15.25 35.88
C VAL A 78 2.97 16.28 36.99
N GLU A 79 2.79 17.58 36.72
CA GLU A 79 3.06 18.65 37.70
C GLU A 79 1.89 18.90 38.67
N GLY A 80 0.72 18.30 38.44
CA GLY A 80 -0.47 18.45 39.28
C GLY A 80 -0.64 17.43 40.42
N GLY A 81 0.31 16.51 40.61
CA GLY A 81 0.17 15.37 41.50
C GLY A 81 1.26 15.24 42.55
N SER A 82 1.33 16.18 43.51
CA SER A 82 1.77 15.95 44.90
C SER A 82 1.65 17.26 45.71
N ALA A 83 0.57 17.35 46.50
CA ALA A 83 0.50 18.10 47.74
C ALA A 83 0.20 17.10 48.86
#